data_AF-X1BF07-F1
#
_entry.id   AF-X1BF07-F1
#
_cell.length_a   1.000
_cell.length_b   1.000
_cell.length_c   1.000
_cell.angle_alpha   90.00
_cell.angle_beta   90.00
_cell.angle_gamma   90.00
#
_symmetry.space_group_name_H-M   'P 1'
#
loop_
_entity.id
_entity.type
_entity.pdbx_description
1 polymer ?
#
loop_
_entity_poly.entity_id
_entity_poly.type
_entity_poly.pdbx_seq_one_letter_code
_entity_poly.pdbx_strand_id
1 'polypeptide(L)'
;MKLMETLNQCINAGHEMTKAIAIAQFNDDSPEARKITRRWRIGEAADLVGVSSQAIRDAEKAGRLPHPDMEIRGRVEQRVGYTIEQINHMRDVFGTRLR
;
A
#
# COMPACT_ATOMS: atom_id res chain seq x y z
N MET A 1 -32.12 -9.27 38.67
CA MET A 1 -32.40 -8.26 37.63
C MET A 1 -32.09 -8.85 36.25
N LYS A 2 -33.02 -9.63 35.67
CA LYS A 2 -32.78 -10.36 34.41
C LYS A 2 -32.95 -9.52 33.13
N LEU A 3 -33.85 -8.54 33.16
CA LEU A 3 -34.21 -7.78 31.95
C LEU A 3 -33.04 -6.98 31.38
N MET A 4 -32.26 -6.34 32.25
CA MET A 4 -31.10 -5.53 31.86
C MET A 4 -30.00 -6.39 31.23
N GLU A 5 -29.77 -7.60 31.77
CA GLU A 5 -28.82 -8.57 31.20
C GLU A 5 -29.28 -9.07 29.84
N THR A 6 -30.56 -9.43 29.70
CA THR A 6 -31.12 -9.86 28.42
C THR A 6 -31.06 -8.75 27.37
N LEU A 7 -31.37 -7.51 27.74
CA LEU A 7 -31.25 -6.36 26.84
C LEU A 7 -29.80 -6.17 26.36
N ASN A 8 -28.83 -6.22 27.28
CA ASN A 8 -27.41 -6.10 26.94
C ASN A 8 -26.94 -7.25 26.03
N GLN A 9 -27.41 -8.48 26.27
CA GLN A 9 -27.12 -9.62 25.39
C GLN A 9 -27.68 -9.39 23.98
N CYS A 10 -28.91 -8.90 23.85
CA CYS A 10 -29.50 -8.60 22.54
C CYS A 10 -28.75 -7.50 21.80
N ILE A 11 -28.32 -6.43 22.50
CA ILE A 11 -27.52 -5.35 21.90
C ILE A 11 -26.18 -5.89 21.40
N ASN A 12 -25.48 -6.68 22.22
CA ASN A 12 -24.18 -7.26 21.84
C ASN A 12 -24.33 -8.22 20.65
N ALA A 13 -25.34 -9.08 20.67
CA ALA A 13 -25.63 -9.98 19.55
C ALA A 13 -25.96 -9.21 18.26
N GLY A 14 -26.70 -8.10 18.38
CA GLY A 14 -26.98 -7.19 17.27
C GLY A 14 -25.73 -6.57 16.68
N HIS A 15 -24.83 -6.04 17.52
CA HIS A 15 -23.56 -5.48 17.07
C HIS A 15 -22.65 -6.51 16.37
N GLU A 16 -22.53 -7.71 16.95
CA GLU A 16 -21.77 -8.80 16.33
C GLU A 16 -22.36 -9.22 14.98
N MET A 17 -23.69 -9.28 14.87
CA MET A 17 -24.37 -9.56 13.60
C MET A 17 -24.09 -8.47 12.55
N THR A 18 -24.21 -7.19 12.92
CA THR A 18 -23.91 -6.08 12.00
C THR A 18 -22.46 -6.12 11.53
N LYS A 19 -21.51 -6.41 12.44
CA LYS A 19 -20.10 -6.55 12.10
C LYS A 19 -19.84 -7.73 11.17
N ALA A 20 -20.48 -8.88 11.42
CA ALA A 20 -20.37 -10.06 10.58
C ALA A 20 -20.93 -9.81 9.18
N ILE A 21 -22.07 -9.11 9.05
CA ILE A 21 -22.64 -8.70 7.75
C ILE A 21 -21.68 -7.77 7.02
N ALA A 22 -21.10 -6.78 7.70
CA ALA A 22 -20.14 -5.87 7.09
C ALA A 22 -18.91 -6.61 6.53
N ILE A 23 -18.34 -7.54 7.31
CA ILE A 23 -17.20 -8.36 6.84
C ILE A 23 -17.62 -9.28 5.69
N ALA A 24 -18.79 -9.93 5.77
CA ALA A 24 -19.27 -10.81 4.71
C ALA A 24 -19.52 -10.06 3.39
N GLN A 25 -19.94 -8.80 3.47
CA GLN A 25 -20.26 -7.99 2.29
C GLN A 25 -19.05 -7.25 1.71
N PHE A 26 -18.11 -6.81 2.55
CA PHE A 26 -16.99 -5.94 2.14
C PHE A 26 -15.60 -6.53 2.40
N ASN A 27 -15.49 -7.74 2.96
CA ASN A 27 -14.27 -8.32 3.52
C ASN A 27 -13.64 -7.44 4.62
N ASP A 28 -12.35 -7.65 4.92
CA ASP A 28 -11.59 -6.78 5.81
C ASP A 28 -11.42 -5.41 5.14
N ASP A 29 -12.15 -4.42 5.67
CA ASP A 29 -12.16 -3.04 5.19
C ASP A 29 -11.27 -2.12 6.05
N SER A 30 -10.34 -2.71 6.81
CA SER A 30 -9.37 -1.96 7.61
C SER A 30 -8.47 -1.08 6.73
N PRO A 31 -7.92 0.03 7.27
CA PRO A 31 -6.94 0.84 6.55
C PRO A 31 -5.74 0.04 6.03
N GLU A 32 -5.33 -1.00 6.76
CA GLU A 32 -4.25 -1.90 6.34
C GLU A 32 -4.65 -2.76 5.14
N ALA A 33 -5.86 -3.33 5.14
CA ALA A 33 -6.37 -4.10 4.01
C ALA A 33 -6.54 -3.26 2.73
N ARG A 34 -6.77 -1.95 2.89
CA ARG A 34 -6.84 -0.99 1.78
C ARG A 34 -5.49 -0.54 1.24
N LYS A 35 -4.35 -0.89 1.86
CA LYS A 35 -3.03 -0.49 1.37
C LYS A 35 -2.73 -1.16 0.04
N ILE A 36 -2.21 -0.38 -0.90
CA ILE A 36 -1.81 -0.90 -2.20
C ILE A 36 -0.49 -1.65 -2.04
N THR A 37 -0.55 -2.98 -2.08
CA THR A 37 0.62 -3.86 -1.93
C THR A 37 1.36 -4.14 -3.24
N ARG A 38 0.83 -3.67 -4.38
CA ARG A 38 1.46 -3.84 -5.69
C ARG A 38 2.85 -3.20 -5.71
N ARG A 39 3.79 -3.91 -6.33
CA ARG A 39 5.14 -3.42 -6.64
C ARG A 39 5.25 -3.15 -8.14
N TRP A 40 5.69 -1.96 -8.51
CA TRP A 40 5.91 -1.57 -9.90
C TRP A 40 7.39 -1.74 -10.27
N ARG A 41 7.66 -2.33 -11.44
CA ARG A 41 9.03 -2.40 -11.95
C ARG A 41 9.51 -1.01 -12.37
N ILE A 42 10.82 -0.85 -12.51
CA ILE A 42 11.42 0.46 -12.84
C ILE A 42 10.92 1.09 -14.15
N GLY A 43 10.51 0.27 -15.13
CA GLY A 43 9.86 0.76 -16.36
C GLY A 43 8.52 1.42 -16.04
N GLU A 44 7.61 0.67 -15.42
CA GLU A 44 6.29 1.15 -15.02
C GLU A 44 6.37 2.35 -14.05
N ALA A 45 7.31 2.31 -13.10
CA ALA A 45 7.54 3.42 -12.18
C ALA A 45 8.01 4.68 -12.92
N ALA A 46 8.88 4.53 -13.93
CA ALA A 46 9.32 5.65 -14.76
C ALA A 46 8.16 6.29 -15.52
N ASP A 47 7.29 5.47 -16.11
CA ASP A 47 6.06 5.94 -16.79
C ASP A 47 5.13 6.69 -15.82
N LEU A 48 4.95 6.16 -14.60
CA LEU A 48 4.10 6.78 -13.58
C LEU A 48 4.70 8.08 -13.02
N VAL A 49 6.02 8.18 -12.92
CA VAL A 49 6.70 9.41 -12.48
C VAL A 49 6.78 10.43 -13.62
N GLY A 50 6.77 10.00 -14.88
CA GLY A 50 6.93 10.87 -16.05
C GLY A 50 8.40 11.18 -16.37
N VAL A 51 9.31 10.23 -16.11
CA VAL A 51 10.76 10.34 -16.38
C VAL A 51 11.27 9.07 -17.06
N SER A 52 12.53 9.04 -17.49
CA SER A 52 13.15 7.82 -18.00
C SER A 52 13.58 6.89 -16.85
N SER A 53 13.60 5.58 -17.07
CA SER A 53 14.14 4.64 -16.07
C SER A 53 15.62 4.90 -15.75
N GLN A 54 16.37 5.49 -16.68
CA GLN A 54 17.76 5.88 -16.41
C GLN A 54 17.84 7.05 -15.44
N ALA A 55 16.97 8.05 -15.57
CA ALA A 55 16.91 9.17 -14.64
C ALA A 55 16.66 8.71 -13.19
N ILE A 56 15.83 7.68 -12.99
CA ILE A 56 15.63 7.06 -11.67
C ILE A 56 16.95 6.44 -11.15
N ARG A 57 17.65 5.64 -11.96
CA ARG A 57 18.93 5.03 -11.56
C ARG A 57 20.00 6.07 -11.25
N ASP A 58 20.06 7.14 -12.03
CA ASP A 58 21.01 8.23 -11.82
C ASP A 58 20.70 9.00 -10.53
N ALA A 59 19.41 9.25 -10.24
CA ALA A 59 18.98 9.88 -9.00
C ALA A 59 19.24 9.00 -7.76
N GLU A 60 19.06 7.67 -7.87
CA GLU A 60 19.46 6.71 -6.84
C GLU A 60 20.99 6.76 -6.61
N LYS A 61 21.79 6.75 -7.68
CA LYS A 61 23.26 6.81 -7.59
C LYS A 61 23.75 8.14 -7.02
N ALA A 62 23.06 9.24 -7.32
CA ALA A 62 23.34 10.57 -6.77
C ALA A 62 22.85 10.76 -5.32
N GLY A 63 22.18 9.76 -4.74
CA GLY A 63 21.65 9.83 -3.37
C GLY A 63 20.41 10.72 -3.21
N ARG A 64 19.79 11.14 -4.32
CA ARG A 64 18.52 11.91 -4.29
C ARG A 64 17.31 11.02 -4.01
N LEU A 65 17.41 9.74 -4.34
CA LEU A 65 16.40 8.72 -4.04
C LEU A 65 17.02 7.64 -3.14
N PRO A 66 16.23 7.04 -2.23
CA PRO A 66 16.68 5.89 -1.47
C PRO A 66 17.02 4.73 -2.41
N HIS A 67 17.95 3.87 -1.96
CA HIS A 67 18.29 2.66 -2.71
C HIS A 67 17.05 1.77 -2.85
N PRO A 68 16.80 1.17 -4.03
CA PRO A 68 15.65 0.31 -4.24
C PRO A 68 15.71 -0.92 -3.33
N ASP A 69 14.53 -1.41 -2.94
CA ASP A 69 14.41 -2.68 -2.24
C ASP A 69 14.88 -3.82 -3.17
N MET A 70 15.88 -4.58 -2.72
CA MET A 70 16.45 -5.71 -3.45
C MET A 70 16.05 -7.03 -2.76
N GLU A 71 15.80 -8.06 -3.56
CA GLU A 71 15.49 -9.40 -3.07
C GLU A 71 16.24 -10.44 -3.91
N ILE A 72 16.72 -11.49 -3.25
CA ILE A 72 17.35 -12.63 -3.92
C ILE A 72 16.25 -13.46 -4.57
N ARG A 73 16.22 -13.47 -5.91
CA ARG A 73 15.37 -14.37 -6.69
C ARG A 73 16.23 -15.47 -7.30
N GLY A 74 16.19 -16.64 -6.66
CA GLY A 74 17.04 -17.77 -7.03
C GLY A 74 18.50 -17.51 -6.68
N ARG A 75 19.33 -17.23 -7.68
CA ARG A 75 20.77 -16.95 -7.52
C ARG A 75 21.16 -15.50 -7.82
N VAL A 76 20.19 -14.64 -8.16
CA VAL A 76 20.44 -13.27 -8.61
C VAL A 76 19.67 -12.30 -7.73
N GLU A 77 20.34 -11.24 -7.32
CA GLU A 77 19.71 -10.12 -6.62
C GLU A 77 18.94 -9.26 -7.63
N GLN A 78 17.65 -9.06 -7.39
CA GLN A 78 16.76 -8.30 -8.27
C GLN A 78 15.98 -7.26 -7.47
N ARG A 79 15.69 -6.13 -8.12
CA ARG A 79 14.80 -5.10 -7.56
C ARG A 79 13.41 -5.69 -7.32
N VAL A 80 12.90 -5.60 -6.11
CA VAL A 80 11.52 -6.01 -5.78
C VAL A 80 10.51 -5.17 -6.57
N GLY A 81 10.86 -3.91 -6.81
CA GLY A 81 9.99 -2.90 -7.41
C GLY A 81 9.56 -1.87 -6.37
N TYR A 82 8.89 -0.83 -6.83
CA TYR A 82 8.55 0.33 -6.00
C TYR A 82 7.13 0.24 -5.47
N THR A 83 6.88 0.73 -4.26
CA THR A 83 5.52 0.98 -3.77
C THR A 83 4.95 2.27 -4.36
N ILE A 84 3.64 2.49 -4.20
CA ILE A 84 3.01 3.74 -4.65
C ILE A 84 3.53 4.96 -3.86
N GLU A 85 3.88 4.78 -2.59
CA GLU A 85 4.46 5.83 -1.74
C GLU A 85 5.86 6.20 -2.23
N GLN A 86 6.69 5.22 -2.59
CA GLN A 86 8.01 5.47 -3.19
C GLN A 86 7.88 6.21 -4.53
N ILE A 87 6.90 5.85 -5.37
CA ILE A 87 6.63 6.56 -6.63
C ILE A 87 6.18 7.99 -6.38
N ASN A 88 5.33 8.24 -5.38
CA ASN A 88 4.93 9.60 -5.02
C ASN A 88 6.10 10.44 -4.52
N HIS A 89 7.00 9.85 -3.71
CA HIS A 89 8.24 10.50 -3.31
C HIS A 89 9.13 10.82 -4.52
N MET A 90 9.25 9.90 -5.49
CA MET A 90 9.97 10.19 -6.74
C MET A 90 9.35 11.38 -7.49
N ARG A 91 8.02 11.46 -7.59
CA ARG A 91 7.33 12.61 -8.21
C ARG A 91 7.65 13.92 -7.48
N ASP A 92 7.77 13.91 -6.16
CA ASP A 92 8.18 15.08 -5.39
C ASP A 92 9.64 15.47 -5.73
N VAL A 93 10.55 14.50 -5.76
CA VAL A 93 11.98 14.73 -6.07
C VAL A 93 12.23 15.20 -7.50
N PHE A 94 11.43 14.72 -8.46
CA PHE A 94 11.51 15.12 -9.86
C PHE A 94 10.61 16.31 -10.22
N GLY A 95 9.75 16.76 -9.30
CA GLY A 95 8.83 17.88 -9.52
C GLY A 95 7.67 17.56 -10.48
N THR A 96 7.29 16.28 -10.63
CA THR A 96 6.25 15.82 -11.56
C THR A 96 4.91 15.54 -10.88
N ARG A 97 4.77 15.88 -9.60
CA ARG A 97 3.50 15.74 -8.88
C ARG A 97 2.46 16.72 -9.45
N LEU A 98 1.35 16.17 -9.95
CA LEU A 98 0.18 16.96 -10.33
C LEU A 98 -0.29 17.72 -9.08
N ARG A 99 -0.32 19.05 -9.18
CA ARG A 99 -0.88 19.96 -8.15
C ARG A 99 -2.37 20.07 -8.31
#